data_AF-A0A959TRM9-F1
#
_entry.id   AF-A0A959TRM9-F1
#
_cell.length_a   1.000
_cell.length_b   1.000
_cell.length_c   1.000
_cell.angle_alpha   90.00
_cell.angle_beta   90.00
_cell.angle_gamma   90.00
#
_symmetry.space_group_name_H-M   'P 1'
#
loop_
_entity.id
_entity.type
_entity.pdbx_description
1 polymer ?
#
loop_
_entity_poly.entity_id
_entity_poly.type
_entity_poly.pdbx_seq_one_letter_code
_entity_poly.pdbx_strand_id
1 'polypeptide(L)'
;MTDKHIEQLREGHRQRRSAINELHFTYKGLQRLLTTMVRRPGNDAIAGILRTQMAQDRTVMNDLAHVAMDHGQPPVPSTCAVADALLAEVYHADRQGAMGYSRMDGLLQGLKAVRMHLLRTWERLIEQAPADMLPRFREVARRLQVMEAEQHRVLLEYEARLLRPGSTQDRLTA
;
A
#
# COMPACT_ATOMS: atom_id res chain seq x y z
N MET A 1 0.89 -30.05 25.85
CA MET A 1 1.07 -29.42 24.52
C MET A 1 1.97 -30.32 23.71
N THR A 2 1.56 -30.71 22.51
CA THR A 2 2.35 -31.59 21.62
C THR A 2 3.36 -30.75 20.83
N ASP A 3 4.51 -31.33 20.46
CA ASP A 3 5.56 -30.64 19.69
C ASP A 3 5.04 -29.98 18.41
N LYS A 4 4.06 -30.62 17.76
CA LYS A 4 3.34 -30.12 16.58
C LYS A 4 2.63 -28.79 16.82
N HIS A 5 2.06 -28.58 18.02
CA HIS A 5 1.37 -27.33 18.35
C HIS A 5 2.35 -26.17 18.53
N ILE A 6 3.50 -26.44 19.15
CA ILE A 6 4.57 -25.44 19.34
C ILE A 6 5.14 -25.00 17.99
N GLU A 7 5.34 -25.95 17.07
CA GLU A 7 5.83 -25.66 15.72
C GLU A 7 4.85 -24.78 14.93
N GLN A 8 3.54 -25.08 14.99
CA GLN A 8 2.50 -24.25 14.37
C GLN A 8 2.49 -22.82 14.90
N LEU A 9 2.65 -22.64 16.22
CA LEU A 9 2.70 -21.31 16.82
C LEU A 9 3.94 -20.52 16.38
N ARG A 10 5.11 -21.19 16.31
CA ARG A 10 6.35 -20.58 15.82
C ARG A 10 6.22 -20.14 14.36
N GLU A 11 5.61 -20.98 13.54
CA GLU A 11 5.40 -20.67 12.12
C GLU A 11 4.44 -19.50 11.95
N GLY A 12 3.29 -19.50 12.63
CA GLY A 12 2.36 -18.37 12.59
C GLY A 12 3.00 -17.06 13.08
N HIS A 13 3.87 -17.13 14.09
CA HIS A 13 4.63 -15.97 14.55
C HIS A 13 5.62 -15.45 13.48
N ARG A 14 6.37 -16.34 12.82
CA ARG A 14 7.30 -15.99 11.73
C ARG A 14 6.58 -15.35 10.56
N GLN A 15 5.49 -15.95 10.10
CA GLN A 15 4.72 -15.46 8.96
C GLN A 15 4.10 -14.09 9.25
N ARG A 16 3.55 -13.89 10.45
CA ARG A 16 3.02 -12.59 10.87
C ARG A 16 4.09 -11.51 10.87
N ARG A 17 5.27 -11.82 11.43
CA ARG A 17 6.41 -10.88 11.43
C ARG A 17 6.85 -10.54 10.02
N SER A 18 6.88 -11.53 9.12
CA SER A 18 7.19 -11.30 7.70
C SER A 18 6.20 -10.34 7.04
N ALA A 19 4.89 -10.55 7.25
CA ALA A 19 3.86 -9.68 6.68
C ALA A 19 3.89 -8.26 7.27
N ILE A 20 4.10 -8.10 8.58
CA ILE A 20 4.27 -6.79 9.24
C ILE A 20 5.44 -6.04 8.61
N ASN A 21 6.58 -6.72 8.46
CA ASN A 21 7.79 -6.13 7.90
C ASN A 21 7.60 -5.71 6.43
N GLU A 22 6.91 -6.53 5.64
CA GLU A 22 6.61 -6.25 4.23
C GLU A 22 5.66 -5.06 4.05
N LEU A 23 4.59 -4.99 4.85
CA LEU A 23 3.69 -3.82 4.88
C LEU A 23 4.47 -2.57 5.25
N HIS A 24 5.26 -2.63 6.33
CA HIS A 24 6.03 -1.48 6.80
C HIS A 24 7.08 -1.04 5.79
N PHE A 25 7.77 -1.97 5.12
CA PHE A 25 8.69 -1.67 4.02
C PHE A 25 7.97 -0.93 2.88
N THR A 26 6.82 -1.45 2.46
CA THR A 26 6.05 -0.92 1.32
C THR A 26 5.50 0.46 1.62
N TYR A 27 4.88 0.68 2.79
CA TYR A 27 4.38 2.01 3.18
C TYR A 27 5.50 3.06 3.29
N LYS A 28 6.68 2.67 3.80
CA LYS A 28 7.84 3.57 3.84
C LYS A 28 8.33 3.93 2.43
N GLY A 29 8.29 2.99 1.50
CA GLY A 29 8.55 3.22 0.08
C GLY A 29 7.55 4.20 -0.54
N LEU A 30 6.26 3.93 -0.36
CA LEU A 30 5.17 4.81 -0.82
C LEU A 30 5.30 6.22 -0.25
N GLN A 31 5.57 6.37 1.05
CA GLN A 31 5.74 7.67 1.67
C GLN A 31 6.83 8.51 0.97
N ARG A 32 7.97 7.89 0.63
CA ARG A 32 9.05 8.57 -0.11
C ARG A 32 8.64 8.95 -1.53
N LEU A 33 8.00 8.03 -2.24
CA LEU A 33 7.51 8.27 -3.61
C LEU A 33 6.48 9.38 -3.64
N LEU A 34 5.40 9.26 -2.86
CA LEU A 34 4.30 10.22 -2.81
C LEU A 34 4.76 11.62 -2.39
N THR A 35 5.68 11.72 -1.42
CA THR A 35 6.28 13.02 -1.02
C THR A 35 6.92 13.73 -2.20
N THR A 36 7.58 12.98 -3.08
CA THR A 36 8.25 13.52 -4.27
C THR A 36 7.24 13.82 -5.38
N MET A 37 6.31 12.90 -5.63
CA MET A 37 5.32 12.99 -6.70
C MET A 37 4.33 14.14 -6.51
N VAL A 38 3.89 14.41 -5.27
CA VAL A 38 2.95 15.52 -4.95
C VAL A 38 3.51 16.88 -5.34
N ARG A 39 4.83 17.04 -5.35
CA ARG A 39 5.52 18.30 -5.64
C ARG A 39 5.95 18.41 -7.11
N ARG A 40 5.78 17.35 -7.90
CA ARG A 40 6.29 17.30 -9.27
C ARG A 40 5.33 18.02 -10.23
N PRO A 41 5.83 18.96 -11.05
CA PRO A 41 5.05 19.53 -12.15
C PRO A 41 4.52 18.44 -13.09
N GLY A 42 3.24 18.50 -13.45
CA GLY A 42 2.58 17.48 -14.28
C GLY A 42 1.83 16.39 -13.49
N ASN A 43 1.84 16.46 -12.15
CA ASN A 43 0.98 15.64 -11.28
C ASN A 43 -0.21 16.42 -10.72
N ASP A 44 -0.46 17.65 -11.18
CA ASP A 44 -1.48 18.53 -10.61
C ASP A 44 -2.88 17.92 -10.63
N ALA A 45 -3.21 17.21 -11.71
CA ALA A 45 -4.50 16.54 -11.88
C ALA A 45 -4.76 15.44 -10.83
N ILE A 46 -3.72 14.83 -10.26
CA ILE A 46 -3.80 13.76 -9.25
C ILE A 46 -3.29 14.19 -7.87
N ALA A 47 -2.77 15.42 -7.72
CA ALA A 47 -2.11 15.86 -6.50
C ALA A 47 -3.02 15.74 -5.27
N GLY A 48 -4.33 15.97 -5.43
CA GLY A 48 -5.33 15.75 -4.38
C GLY A 48 -5.37 14.29 -3.90
N ILE A 49 -5.44 13.33 -4.83
CA ILE A 49 -5.43 11.90 -4.52
C ILE A 49 -4.12 11.50 -3.84
N LEU A 50 -2.99 11.94 -4.39
CA LEU A 50 -1.66 11.61 -3.84
C LEU A 50 -1.49 12.14 -2.41
N ARG A 51 -1.98 13.34 -2.10
CA ARG A 51 -1.94 13.91 -0.73
C ARG A 51 -2.81 13.10 0.23
N THR A 52 -4.02 12.74 -0.18
CA THR A 52 -4.92 11.92 0.63
C THR A 52 -4.31 10.56 0.91
N GLN A 53 -3.78 9.89 -0.10
CA GLN A 53 -3.09 8.60 0.07
C GLN A 53 -1.88 8.72 0.98
N MET A 54 -1.04 9.75 0.81
CA MET A 54 0.12 9.97 1.67
C MET A 54 -0.27 10.15 3.14
N ALA A 55 -1.36 10.85 3.42
CA ALA A 55 -1.87 11.02 4.78
C ALA A 55 -2.42 9.70 5.35
N GLN A 56 -3.19 8.95 4.56
CA GLN A 56 -3.74 7.66 4.94
C GLN A 56 -2.64 6.62 5.18
N ASP A 57 -1.66 6.51 4.28
CA ASP A 57 -0.51 5.62 4.40
C ASP A 57 0.29 5.90 5.68
N ARG A 58 0.45 7.17 6.05
CA ARG A 58 1.10 7.53 7.32
C ARG A 58 0.32 7.03 8.52
N THR A 59 -1.00 7.20 8.51
CA THR A 59 -1.88 6.66 9.57
C THR A 59 -1.78 5.15 9.64
N VAL A 60 -1.88 4.46 8.50
CA VAL A 60 -1.80 2.99 8.44
C VAL A 60 -0.47 2.48 8.95
N MET A 61 0.65 3.07 8.49
CA MET A 61 1.99 2.69 8.93
C MET A 61 2.18 2.89 10.45
N ASN A 62 1.71 4.01 10.99
CA ASN A 62 1.78 4.30 12.42
C ASN A 62 0.93 3.30 13.22
N ASP A 63 -0.32 3.09 12.85
CA ASP A 63 -1.23 2.18 13.56
C ASP A 63 -0.74 0.73 13.51
N LEU A 64 -0.23 0.30 12.35
CA LEU A 64 0.42 -1.01 12.20
C LEU A 64 1.61 -1.15 13.15
N ALA A 65 2.49 -0.14 13.23
CA ALA A 65 3.64 -0.19 14.11
C ALA A 65 3.23 -0.28 15.59
N HIS A 66 2.24 0.52 16.01
CA HIS A 66 1.73 0.49 17.39
C HIS A 66 1.11 -0.86 17.74
N VAL A 67 0.19 -1.37 16.92
CA VAL A 67 -0.47 -2.66 17.22
C VAL A 67 0.53 -3.82 17.16
N ALA A 68 1.53 -3.75 16.29
CA ALA A 68 2.59 -4.74 16.24
C ALA A 68 3.51 -4.68 17.48
N MET A 69 3.81 -3.49 17.99
CA MET A 69 4.56 -3.27 19.24
C MET A 69 3.80 -3.80 20.47
N ASP A 70 2.49 -3.50 20.58
CA ASP A 70 1.62 -3.99 21.66
C ASP A 70 1.62 -5.52 21.76
N HIS A 71 1.90 -6.20 20.64
CA HIS A 71 1.97 -7.65 20.54
C HIS A 71 3.41 -8.21 20.44
N GLY A 72 4.43 -7.40 20.80
CA GLY A 72 5.82 -7.85 20.88
C GLY A 72 6.49 -8.12 19.52
N GLN A 73 5.91 -7.63 18.42
CA GLN A 73 6.40 -7.83 17.06
C GLN A 73 6.68 -6.51 16.35
N PRO A 74 7.53 -5.61 16.90
CA PRO A 74 7.82 -4.34 16.26
C PRO A 74 8.35 -4.56 14.83
N PRO A 75 7.96 -3.71 13.86
CA PRO A 75 8.54 -3.74 12.53
C PRO A 75 10.05 -3.59 12.62
N VAL A 76 10.79 -4.41 11.87
CA VAL A 76 12.25 -4.32 11.74
C VAL A 76 12.64 -4.01 10.30
N PRO A 77 13.84 -3.44 10.08
CA PRO A 77 14.37 -3.30 8.73
C PRO A 77 14.30 -4.63 7.98
N SER A 78 13.75 -4.58 6.77
CA SER A 78 13.59 -5.73 5.90
C SER A 78 13.72 -5.30 4.45
N THR A 79 13.82 -6.29 3.58
CA THR A 79 13.78 -6.12 2.12
C THR A 79 12.63 -6.97 1.59
N CYS A 80 11.88 -6.43 0.62
CA CYS A 80 10.89 -7.21 -0.12
C CYS A 80 11.08 -6.95 -1.62
N ALA A 81 11.57 -7.96 -2.34
CA ALA A 81 11.87 -7.84 -3.77
C ALA A 81 10.63 -7.49 -4.61
N VAL A 82 9.47 -8.04 -4.24
CA VAL A 82 8.20 -7.77 -4.92
C VAL A 82 7.78 -6.31 -4.72
N ALA A 83 7.78 -5.83 -3.47
CA ALA A 83 7.45 -4.45 -3.17
C ALA A 83 8.45 -3.48 -3.81
N ASP A 84 9.74 -3.81 -3.80
CA ASP A 84 10.79 -2.98 -4.40
C ASP A 84 10.59 -2.83 -5.91
N ALA A 85 10.28 -3.92 -6.62
CA ALA A 85 9.96 -3.89 -8.05
C ALA A 85 8.72 -3.02 -8.35
N LEU A 86 7.63 -3.21 -7.59
CA LEU A 86 6.40 -2.43 -7.77
C LEU A 86 6.62 -0.92 -7.50
N LEU A 87 7.39 -0.59 -6.46
CA LEU A 87 7.75 0.80 -6.15
C LEU A 87 8.65 1.40 -7.24
N ALA A 88 9.55 0.60 -7.82
CA ALA A 88 10.38 1.02 -8.95
C ALA A 88 9.54 1.30 -10.20
N GLU A 89 8.53 0.48 -10.50
CA GLU A 89 7.60 0.71 -11.62
C GLU A 89 6.88 2.06 -11.47
N VAL A 90 6.36 2.37 -10.27
CA VAL A 90 5.74 3.68 -9.97
C VAL A 90 6.75 4.82 -10.16
N TYR A 91 7.96 4.65 -9.64
CA TYR A 91 9.03 5.65 -9.79
C TYR A 91 9.36 5.92 -11.26
N HIS A 92 9.52 4.87 -12.06
CA HIS A 92 9.84 5.00 -13.47
C HIS A 92 8.69 5.63 -14.24
N ALA A 93 7.44 5.24 -13.98
CA ALA A 93 6.25 5.85 -14.57
C ALA A 93 6.18 7.36 -14.27
N ASP A 94 6.39 7.78 -13.02
CA ASP A 94 6.41 9.20 -12.62
C ASP A 94 7.49 10.00 -13.37
N ARG A 95 8.60 9.35 -13.75
CA ARG A 95 9.75 9.98 -14.41
C ARG A 95 9.78 9.87 -15.92
N GLN A 96 8.81 9.22 -16.56
CA GLN A 96 8.75 9.21 -18.02
C GLN A 96 8.63 10.64 -18.55
N GLY A 97 9.50 11.01 -19.50
CA GLY A 97 9.60 12.38 -20.01
C GLY A 97 8.41 12.83 -20.88
N ALA A 98 7.51 11.91 -21.23
CA ALA A 98 6.27 12.24 -21.91
C ALA A 98 5.28 12.88 -20.94
N MET A 99 5.04 14.18 -21.08
CA MET A 99 3.88 14.85 -20.48
C MET A 99 2.61 14.30 -21.15
N GLY A 100 1.57 13.99 -20.37
CA GLY A 100 0.25 13.60 -20.91
C GLY A 100 -0.29 12.26 -20.42
N TYR A 101 -1.30 11.76 -21.13
CA TYR A 101 -2.14 10.62 -20.72
C TYR A 101 -1.35 9.34 -20.41
N SER A 102 -0.36 8.98 -21.23
CA SER A 102 0.42 7.73 -21.06
C SER A 102 1.21 7.67 -19.76
N ARG A 103 1.80 8.80 -19.33
CA ARG A 103 2.49 8.90 -18.04
C ARG A 103 1.52 8.77 -16.87
N MET A 104 0.36 9.42 -16.97
CA MET A 104 -0.68 9.35 -15.96
C MET A 104 -1.25 7.94 -15.80
N ASP A 105 -1.53 7.27 -16.93
CA ASP A 105 -2.00 5.89 -16.98
C ASP A 105 -0.98 4.94 -16.32
N GLY A 106 0.29 5.01 -16.73
CA GLY A 106 1.35 4.20 -16.12
C GLY A 106 1.50 4.40 -14.61
N LEU A 107 1.36 5.64 -14.14
CA LEU A 107 1.42 5.99 -12.73
C LEU A 107 0.22 5.41 -11.95
N LEU A 108 -1.00 5.51 -12.50
CA LEU A 108 -2.20 4.92 -11.88
C LEU A 108 -2.13 3.39 -11.86
N GLN A 109 -1.65 2.76 -12.93
CA GLN A 109 -1.44 1.31 -12.99
C GLN A 109 -0.43 0.85 -11.93
N GLY A 110 0.72 1.51 -11.84
CA GLY A 110 1.74 1.20 -10.82
C GLY A 110 1.20 1.36 -9.40
N LEU A 111 0.51 2.47 -9.11
CA LEU A 111 -0.09 2.68 -7.78
C LEU A 111 -1.11 1.60 -7.46
N LYS A 112 -2.02 1.26 -8.39
CA LYS A 112 -2.99 0.18 -8.19
C LYS A 112 -2.31 -1.15 -7.91
N ALA A 113 -1.22 -1.48 -8.61
CA ALA A 113 -0.47 -2.71 -8.40
C ALA A 113 0.13 -2.77 -6.98
N VAL A 114 0.71 -1.66 -6.49
CA VAL A 114 1.18 -1.56 -5.10
C VAL A 114 0.02 -1.75 -4.11
N ARG A 115 -1.13 -1.11 -4.32
CA ARG A 115 -2.32 -1.26 -3.45
C ARG A 115 -2.82 -2.70 -3.41
N MET A 116 -2.85 -3.39 -4.56
CA MET A 116 -3.23 -4.80 -4.62
C MET A 116 -2.24 -5.71 -3.88
N HIS A 117 -0.95 -5.41 -3.95
CA HIS A 117 0.05 -6.11 -3.17
C HIS A 117 -0.18 -5.93 -1.66
N LEU A 118 -0.43 -4.69 -1.20
CA LEU A 118 -0.75 -4.39 0.19
C LEU A 118 -2.01 -5.13 0.67
N LEU A 119 -3.08 -5.15 -0.13
CA LEU A 119 -4.33 -5.86 0.20
C LEU A 119 -4.10 -7.37 0.43
N ARG A 120 -3.33 -8.01 -0.46
CA ARG A 120 -2.97 -9.44 -0.31
C ARG A 120 -2.11 -9.69 0.92
N THR A 121 -1.20 -8.75 1.23
CA THR A 121 -0.35 -8.88 2.42
C THR A 121 -1.14 -8.65 3.71
N TRP A 122 -2.12 -7.77 3.71
CA TRP A 122 -3.09 -7.63 4.82
C TRP A 122 -3.94 -8.88 5.01
N GLU A 123 -4.45 -9.47 3.93
CA GLU A 123 -5.21 -10.72 3.98
C GLU A 123 -4.38 -11.84 4.61
N ARG A 124 -3.16 -12.04 4.11
CA ARG A 124 -2.19 -12.99 4.68
C ARG A 124 -1.94 -12.73 6.17
N LEU A 125 -1.78 -11.47 6.57
CA LEU A 125 -1.56 -11.09 7.97
C LEU A 125 -2.75 -11.46 8.88
N ILE A 126 -3.97 -11.24 8.39
CA ILE A 126 -5.21 -11.48 9.15
C ILE A 126 -5.51 -12.98 9.28
N GLU A 127 -5.34 -13.75 8.19
CA GLU A 127 -5.59 -15.19 8.15
C GLU A 127 -4.61 -15.99 9.02
N GLN A 128 -3.34 -15.57 9.06
CA GLN A 128 -2.28 -16.28 9.79
C GLN A 128 -2.21 -15.96 11.28
N ALA A 129 -2.96 -14.98 11.78
CA ALA A 129 -3.13 -14.79 13.22
C ALA A 129 -4.02 -15.91 13.77
N PRO A 130 -3.64 -16.69 14.81
CA PRO A 130 -4.55 -17.64 15.44
C PRO A 130 -5.82 -16.92 15.90
N ALA A 131 -7.00 -17.45 15.56
CA ALA A 131 -8.26 -16.76 15.78
C ALA A 131 -8.53 -16.41 17.24
N ASP A 132 -7.92 -17.18 18.13
CA ASP A 132 -8.27 -17.20 19.54
C ASP A 132 -7.27 -16.41 20.39
N MET A 133 -6.14 -15.96 19.82
CA MET A 133 -5.05 -15.37 20.59
C MET A 133 -4.94 -13.84 20.46
N LEU A 134 -5.46 -13.23 19.39
CA LEU A 134 -5.19 -11.81 19.08
C LEU A 134 -6.39 -11.06 18.47
N PRO A 135 -7.54 -10.99 19.17
CA PRO A 135 -8.75 -10.35 18.65
C PRO A 135 -8.53 -8.86 18.34
N ARG A 136 -7.87 -8.11 19.24
CA ARG A 136 -7.59 -6.68 19.05
C ARG A 136 -6.67 -6.41 17.85
N PHE A 137 -5.63 -7.23 17.66
CA PHE A 137 -4.75 -7.11 16.48
C PHE A 137 -5.53 -7.29 15.19
N ARG A 138 -6.38 -8.32 15.12
CA ARG A 138 -7.19 -8.62 13.93
C ARG A 138 -8.20 -7.52 13.63
N GLU A 139 -8.84 -6.96 14.65
CA GLU A 139 -9.76 -5.84 14.49
C GLU A 139 -9.07 -4.63 13.88
N VAL A 140 -7.92 -4.23 14.42
CA VAL A 140 -7.13 -3.11 13.89
C VAL A 140 -6.65 -3.44 12.47
N ALA A 141 -6.10 -4.63 12.23
CA ALA A 141 -5.63 -5.04 10.91
C ALA A 141 -6.74 -5.02 9.85
N ARG A 142 -7.96 -5.46 10.19
CA ARG A 142 -9.14 -5.37 9.29
C ARG A 142 -9.52 -3.93 8.99
N ARG A 143 -9.53 -3.06 10.00
CA ARG A 143 -9.80 -1.63 9.80
C ARG A 143 -8.79 -1.01 8.83
N LEU A 144 -7.50 -1.32 9.02
CA LEU A 144 -6.43 -0.83 8.14
C LEU A 144 -6.53 -1.41 6.72
N GLN A 145 -6.90 -2.68 6.58
CA GLN A 145 -7.18 -3.29 5.27
C GLN A 145 -8.35 -2.61 4.55
N VAL A 146 -9.42 -2.22 5.27
CA VAL A 146 -10.54 -1.46 4.69
C VAL A 146 -10.09 -0.10 4.19
N MET A 147 -9.22 0.60 4.94
CA MET A 147 -8.61 1.84 4.46
C MET A 147 -7.79 1.62 3.19
N GLU A 148 -7.03 0.53 3.11
CA GLU A 148 -6.27 0.16 1.90
C GLU A 148 -7.20 -0.12 0.71
N ALA A 149 -8.31 -0.81 0.94
CA ALA A 149 -9.30 -1.09 -0.11
C ALA A 149 -9.94 0.19 -0.64
N GLU A 150 -10.22 1.15 0.25
CA GLU A 150 -10.74 2.47 -0.15
C GLU A 150 -9.73 3.24 -0.99
N GLN A 151 -8.45 3.23 -0.61
CA GLN A 151 -7.38 3.84 -1.43
C GLN A 151 -7.30 3.23 -2.82
N HIS A 152 -7.40 1.91 -2.94
CA HIS A 152 -7.43 1.21 -4.23
C HIS A 152 -8.68 1.59 -5.05
N ARG A 153 -9.85 1.63 -4.42
CA ARG A 153 -11.13 2.00 -5.05
C ARG A 153 -11.08 3.42 -5.64
N VAL A 154 -10.52 4.38 -4.91
CA VAL A 154 -10.36 5.77 -5.39
C VAL A 154 -9.51 5.85 -6.65
N LEU A 155 -8.46 5.02 -6.78
CA LEU A 155 -7.65 4.97 -8.00
C LEU A 155 -8.43 4.43 -9.20
N LEU A 156 -9.21 3.37 -9.00
CA LEU A 156 -10.08 2.80 -10.04
C LEU A 156 -11.14 3.81 -10.51
N GLU A 157 -11.77 4.51 -9.58
CA GLU A 157 -12.75 5.54 -9.92
C GLU A 157 -12.13 6.70 -10.70
N TYR A 158 -10.92 7.11 -10.32
CA TYR A 158 -10.23 8.19 -11.00
C TYR A 158 -9.84 7.80 -12.43
N GLU A 159 -9.28 6.60 -12.62
CA GLU A 159 -8.99 6.06 -13.95
C GLU A 159 -10.26 5.96 -14.81
N ALA A 160 -11.35 5.43 -14.26
CA ALA A 160 -12.61 5.35 -14.98
C ALA A 160 -13.16 6.73 -15.39
N ARG A 161 -12.89 7.79 -14.61
CA ARG A 161 -13.24 9.18 -14.96
C ARG A 161 -12.35 9.71 -16.08
N LEU A 162 -11.04 9.42 -16.06
CA LEU A 162 -10.11 9.82 -17.11
C LEU A 162 -10.42 9.19 -18.47
N LEU A 163 -10.99 7.98 -18.46
CA LEU A 163 -11.36 7.22 -19.66
C LEU A 163 -12.72 7.62 -20.26
N ARG A 164 -13.47 8.55 -19.63
CA ARG A 164 -14.79 8.96 -20.17
C ARG A 164 -14.63 9.79 -21.44
N PRO A 165 -15.32 9.43 -22.55
CA PRO A 165 -15.34 10.23 -23.77
C PRO A 165 -15.73 11.68 -23.49
N GLY A 166 -14.93 12.64 -23.99
CA GLY A 166 -15.17 14.09 -23.83
C GLY A 166 -14.55 14.78 -22.61
N SER A 167 -13.76 14.07 -21.79
CA SER A 167 -13.11 14.67 -20.59
C SER A 167 -11.58 14.85 -20.71
N THR A 168 -10.94 14.11 -21.61
CA THR A 168 -9.48 13.91 -21.62
C THR A 168 -8.76 14.76 -22.65
N GLN A 169 -9.43 15.14 -23.75
CA GLN A 169 -8.78 15.81 -24.89
C GLN A 169 -8.60 17.33 -24.70
N ASP A 170 -9.45 17.96 -23.87
CA ASP A 170 -9.41 19.41 -23.61
C ASP A 170 -8.66 19.81 -22.31
N ARG A 171 -8.35 18.85 -21.42
CA ARG A 171 -7.76 19.14 -20.09
C ARG A 171 -6.27 18.82 -19.96
N LEU A 172 -5.70 18.06 -20.90
CA LEU A 172 -4.28 17.67 -20.88
C LEU A 172 -3.46 18.40 -21.95
N THR A 173 -4.10 19.26 -22.74
CA THR A 173 -3.53 20.08 -23.83
C THR A 173 -3.55 21.58 -23.52
N ALA A 174 -4.14 21.99 -22.40
CA ALA A 174 -4.13 23.36 -21.87
C ALA A 174 -3.16 23.46 -20.69
#